data_AF-A0A9E2J9Q9-F1
#
_entry.id   AF-A0A9E2J9Q9-F1
#
_cell.length_a   1.000
_cell.length_b   1.000
_cell.length_c   1.000
_cell.angle_alpha   90.00
_cell.angle_beta   90.00
_cell.angle_gamma   90.00
#
_symmetry.space_group_name_H-M   'P 1'
#
loop_
_entity.id
_entity.type
_entity.pdbx_description
1 polymer ?
#
loop_
_entity_poly.entity_id
_entity_poly.type
_entity_poly.pdbx_seq_one_letter_code
_entity_poly.pdbx_strand_id
1 'polypeptide(L)'
;MPCPCRTRTEKLDVREYRDKFPIGSCIFSGGTARRFEQLGPGKPVTKEQAIEYLDEMVERGLIPTAQNHLAGPFGVMCLCCGGGCSNVRGRTVWDNPTEVLPSAFAPRADDECVLCGTCLDLVMTMARDNNRL
;
A
#
# COMPACT_ATOMS: atom_id res chain seq x y z
N MET A 1 13.31 -3.28 2.86
CA MET A 1 13.65 -3.90 1.55
C MET A 1 12.98 -3.07 0.46
N PRO A 2 13.70 -2.68 -0.61
CA PRO A 2 13.10 -1.93 -1.71
C PRO A 2 11.83 -2.61 -2.23
N CYS A 3 10.78 -1.84 -2.54
CA CYS A 3 9.51 -2.41 -3.00
C CYS A 3 9.73 -3.30 -4.24
N PRO A 4 9.47 -4.62 -4.17
CA PRO A 4 9.76 -5.52 -5.29
C PRO A 4 8.92 -5.20 -6.52
N CYS A 5 7.66 -4.79 -6.32
CA CYS A 5 6.74 -4.48 -7.41
C CYS A 5 7.19 -3.25 -8.20
N ARG A 6 7.51 -2.14 -7.51
CA ARG A 6 8.03 -0.94 -8.17
C ARG A 6 9.43 -1.14 -8.74
N THR A 7 10.29 -1.90 -8.06
CA THR A 7 11.63 -2.24 -8.59
C THR A 7 11.53 -3.09 -9.86
N ARG A 8 10.57 -4.03 -9.92
CA ARG A 8 10.32 -4.83 -11.12
C ARG A 8 9.82 -3.96 -12.27
N THR A 9 8.80 -3.14 -12.05
CA THR A 9 8.26 -2.29 -13.13
C THR A 9 9.23 -1.23 -13.59
N GLU A 10 10.11 -0.74 -12.68
CA GLU A 10 11.24 0.12 -13.01
C GLU A 10 12.20 -0.55 -14.00
N LYS A 11 12.64 -1.78 -13.69
CA LYS A 11 13.56 -2.55 -14.56
C LYS A 11 12.95 -2.94 -15.90
N LEU A 12 11.63 -3.04 -15.97
CA LEU A 12 10.88 -3.36 -17.19
C LEU A 12 10.48 -2.11 -17.99
N ASP A 13 10.81 -0.92 -17.49
CA ASP A 13 10.43 0.37 -18.07
C ASP A 13 8.92 0.56 -18.31
N VAL A 14 8.10 0.00 -17.41
CA VAL A 14 6.63 0.10 -17.43
C VAL A 14 6.08 0.68 -16.13
N ARG A 15 6.91 1.47 -15.43
CA ARG A 15 6.58 1.98 -14.11
C ARG A 15 5.64 3.18 -14.17
N GLU A 16 4.40 2.93 -13.81
CA GLU A 16 3.40 3.97 -13.55
C GLU A 16 3.76 4.81 -12.32
N TYR A 17 3.43 6.10 -12.36
CA TYR A 17 3.61 7.06 -11.26
C TYR A 17 5.06 7.25 -10.79
N ARG A 18 6.03 7.10 -11.71
CA ARG A 18 7.47 7.30 -11.46
C ARG A 18 7.78 8.62 -10.77
N ASP A 19 7.11 9.69 -11.19
CA ASP A 19 7.33 11.06 -10.70
C ASP A 19 6.63 11.36 -9.37
N LYS A 20 5.65 10.54 -8.98
CA LYS A 20 4.84 10.77 -7.78
C LYS A 20 5.29 9.93 -6.59
N PHE A 21 5.55 8.64 -6.80
CA PHE A 21 5.89 7.73 -5.73
C PHE A 21 7.33 7.27 -5.90
N PRO A 22 8.16 7.23 -4.85
CA PRO A 22 9.47 6.59 -4.93
C PRO A 22 9.32 5.07 -5.01
N ILE A 23 10.39 4.34 -5.36
CA ILE A 23 10.39 2.87 -5.19
C ILE A 23 10.15 2.53 -3.72
N GLY A 24 10.78 3.29 -2.80
CA GLY A 24 10.61 3.13 -1.37
C GLY A 24 10.95 1.72 -0.90
N SER A 25 10.57 1.40 0.33
CA SER A 25 10.66 0.07 0.94
C SER A 25 9.30 -0.45 1.39
N CYS A 26 9.13 -1.78 1.31
CA CYS A 26 8.12 -2.47 2.12
C CYS A 26 8.72 -2.78 3.50
N ILE A 27 7.86 -2.81 4.52
CA ILE A 27 8.23 -3.07 5.91
C ILE A 27 8.02 -4.56 6.16
N PHE A 28 9.07 -5.25 6.60
CA PHE A 28 9.01 -6.68 6.91
C PHE A 28 9.21 -6.87 8.42
N SER A 29 8.56 -7.87 8.99
CA SER A 29 8.70 -8.24 10.40
C SER A 29 8.91 -9.75 10.56
N GLY A 30 9.27 -10.17 11.78
CA GLY A 30 9.45 -11.57 12.14
C GLY A 30 10.56 -12.29 11.33
N GLY A 31 10.32 -13.57 11.02
CA GLY A 31 11.28 -14.41 10.30
C GLY A 31 11.63 -13.90 8.91
N THR A 32 10.66 -13.28 8.22
CA THR A 32 10.87 -12.70 6.88
C THR A 32 11.84 -11.52 6.93
N ALA A 33 11.74 -10.66 7.94
CA ALA A 33 12.70 -9.56 8.12
C ALA A 33 14.12 -10.06 8.31
N ARG A 34 14.32 -11.05 9.21
CA ARG A 34 15.62 -11.67 9.47
C ARG A 34 16.20 -12.30 8.21
N ARG A 35 15.36 -12.96 7.39
CA ARG A 35 15.81 -13.55 6.14
C ARG A 35 16.30 -12.51 5.13
N PHE A 36 15.60 -11.39 5.00
CA PHE A 36 16.01 -10.32 4.08
C PHE A 36 17.23 -9.54 4.56
N GLU A 37 17.40 -9.39 5.87
CA GLU A 37 18.64 -8.86 6.46
C GLU A 37 19.83 -9.75 6.09
N GLN A 38 19.71 -11.07 6.31
CA GLN A 38 20.77 -12.05 5.96
C GLN A 38 21.11 -12.10 4.48
N LEU A 39 20.11 -11.90 3.60
CA LEU A 39 20.31 -11.90 2.15
C LEU A 39 20.95 -10.61 1.62
N GLY A 40 21.02 -9.54 2.44
CA GLY A 40 21.55 -8.23 2.07
C GLY A 40 20.55 -7.13 1.66
N PRO A 41 19.37 -7.37 1.04
CA PRO A 41 18.48 -6.28 0.62
C PRO A 41 17.64 -5.70 1.77
N GLY A 42 17.68 -6.30 2.97
CA GLY A 42 17.02 -5.81 4.17
C GLY A 42 17.88 -4.79 4.91
N LYS A 43 17.32 -3.60 5.15
CA LYS A 43 17.86 -2.61 6.08
C LYS A 43 17.11 -2.74 7.42
N PRO A 44 17.78 -3.09 8.53
CA PRO A 44 17.18 -3.03 9.85
C PRO A 44 16.79 -1.60 10.21
N VAL A 45 15.65 -1.44 10.86
CA VAL A 45 15.12 -0.15 11.34
C VAL A 45 14.51 -0.33 12.72
N THR A 46 14.46 0.73 13.51
CA THR A 46 13.69 0.73 14.76
C THR A 46 12.19 0.81 14.46
N LYS A 47 11.36 0.57 15.48
CA LYS A 47 9.91 0.71 15.36
C LYS A 47 9.53 2.15 15.01
N GLU A 48 10.18 3.12 15.63
CA GLU A 48 9.92 4.55 15.46
C GLU A 48 10.26 4.97 14.03
N GLN A 49 11.41 4.53 13.51
CA GLN A 49 11.79 4.76 12.11
C GLN A 49 10.80 4.13 11.12
N ALA A 50 10.25 2.95 11.44
CA ALA A 50 9.26 2.29 10.60
C ALA A 50 7.91 3.04 10.60
N ILE A 51 7.52 3.61 11.74
CA ILE A 51 6.29 4.43 11.87
C ILE A 51 6.47 5.75 11.10
N GLU A 52 7.57 6.48 11.33
CA GLU A 52 7.85 7.74 10.65
C GLU A 52 7.89 7.56 9.12
N TYR A 53 8.54 6.49 8.65
CA TYR A 53 8.56 6.15 7.23
C TYR A 53 7.17 5.74 6.69
N LEU A 54 6.37 5.04 7.48
CA LEU A 54 4.99 4.71 7.10
C LEU A 54 4.16 6.00 6.91
N ASP A 55 4.24 6.93 7.86
CA ASP A 55 3.51 8.20 7.83
C ASP A 55 3.92 9.03 6.60
N GLU A 56 5.23 9.15 6.33
CA GLU A 56 5.74 9.85 5.14
C GLU A 56 5.18 9.25 3.83
N MET A 57 5.09 7.92 3.75
CA MET A 57 4.57 7.25 2.56
C MET A 57 3.05 7.40 2.42
N VAL A 58 2.31 7.40 3.53
CA VAL A 58 0.87 7.67 3.56
C VAL A 58 0.58 9.10 3.13
N GLU A 59 1.34 10.09 3.61
CA GLU A 59 1.22 11.50 3.20
C GLU A 59 1.48 11.68 1.70
N ARG A 60 2.41 10.91 1.13
CA ARG A 60 2.63 10.89 -0.33
C ARG A 60 1.48 10.24 -1.12
N GLY A 61 0.58 9.52 -0.44
CA GLY A 61 -0.59 8.86 -1.02
C GLY A 61 -0.40 7.36 -1.31
N LEU A 62 0.58 6.71 -0.69
CA LEU A 62 0.74 5.25 -0.75
C LEU A 62 -0.18 4.55 0.25
N ILE A 63 -0.66 3.37 -0.12
CA ILE A 63 -1.64 2.62 0.67
C ILE A 63 -0.92 1.50 1.44
N PRO A 64 -0.90 1.55 2.79
CA PRO A 64 -0.39 0.46 3.59
C PRO A 64 -1.35 -0.74 3.52
N THR A 65 -0.79 -1.93 3.30
CA THR A 65 -1.55 -3.18 3.31
C THR A 65 -1.43 -3.86 4.67
N ALA A 66 -2.54 -4.35 5.20
CA ALA A 66 -2.56 -5.23 6.36
C ALA A 66 -2.91 -6.66 5.95
N GLN A 67 -2.44 -7.63 6.72
CA GLN A 67 -2.92 -9.01 6.62
C GLN A 67 -4.14 -9.16 7.53
N ASN A 68 -5.22 -9.75 7.02
CA ASN A 68 -6.47 -9.91 7.77
C ASN A 68 -6.49 -11.22 8.56
N HIS A 69 -5.58 -11.37 9.54
CA HIS A 69 -5.56 -12.50 10.47
C HIS A 69 -5.08 -12.07 11.86
N LEU A 70 -5.59 -12.71 12.91
CA LEU A 70 -5.25 -12.38 14.31
C LEU A 70 -3.99 -13.10 14.80
N ALA A 71 -3.76 -14.32 14.30
CA ALA A 71 -2.62 -15.14 14.71
C ALA A 71 -1.44 -14.89 13.78
N GLY A 72 -0.35 -14.35 14.32
CA GLY A 72 0.90 -14.16 13.59
C GLY A 72 1.54 -15.49 13.14
N PRO A 73 2.64 -15.42 12.38
CA PRO A 73 3.45 -14.22 12.17
C PRO A 73 2.97 -13.33 11.02
N PHE A 74 2.93 -12.02 11.26
CA PHE A 74 2.82 -11.01 10.20
C PHE A 74 4.13 -10.95 9.43
N GLY A 75 4.08 -11.04 8.10
CA GLY A 75 5.27 -11.17 7.26
C GLY A 75 5.72 -9.86 6.62
N VAL A 76 4.77 -9.03 6.19
CA VAL A 76 5.04 -7.82 5.41
C VAL A 76 3.88 -6.82 5.50
N MET A 77 4.23 -5.55 5.53
CA MET A 77 3.35 -4.41 5.27
C MET A 77 3.88 -3.70 4.01
N CYS A 78 3.15 -3.86 2.91
CA CYS A 78 3.48 -3.20 1.65
C CYS A 78 2.92 -1.77 1.63
N LEU A 79 3.60 -0.88 0.91
CA LEU A 79 3.18 0.52 0.69
C LEU A 79 2.87 0.68 -0.80
N CYS A 80 1.68 0.20 -1.16
CA CYS A 80 1.28 -0.02 -2.54
C CYS A 80 0.89 1.27 -3.25
N CYS A 81 1.14 1.31 -4.56
CA CYS A 81 0.52 2.28 -5.47
C CYS A 81 -0.54 1.55 -6.31
N GLY A 82 -1.54 2.28 -6.80
CA GLY A 82 -2.65 1.70 -7.58
C GLY A 82 -2.23 1.04 -8.90
N GLY A 83 -1.11 1.49 -9.49
CA GLY A 83 -0.61 0.99 -10.78
C GLY A 83 0.45 -0.10 -10.66
N GLY A 84 1.54 0.13 -9.92
CA GLY A 84 2.70 -0.77 -9.94
C GLY A 84 2.59 -2.05 -9.11
N CYS A 85 1.59 -2.22 -8.25
CA CYS A 85 1.54 -3.31 -7.27
C CYS A 85 0.91 -4.60 -7.83
N SER A 86 1.61 -5.74 -7.72
CA SER A 86 1.07 -7.03 -8.16
C SER A 86 -0.21 -7.47 -7.42
N ASN A 87 -0.36 -7.10 -6.14
CA ASN A 87 -1.55 -7.48 -5.36
C ASN A 87 -2.75 -6.58 -5.67
N VAL A 88 -2.54 -5.26 -5.72
CA VAL A 88 -3.65 -4.30 -5.89
C VAL A 88 -4.16 -4.26 -7.34
N ARG A 89 -3.32 -4.61 -8.31
CA ARG A 89 -3.69 -4.65 -9.74
C ARG A 89 -4.83 -5.60 -10.07
N GLY A 90 -5.04 -6.66 -9.29
CA GLY A 90 -6.21 -7.52 -9.47
C GLY A 90 -7.50 -6.71 -9.43
N ARG A 91 -7.62 -5.81 -8.45
CA ARG A 91 -8.76 -4.91 -8.29
C ARG A 91 -8.74 -3.71 -9.23
N THR A 92 -7.57 -3.09 -9.44
CA THR A 92 -7.49 -1.80 -10.16
C THR A 92 -7.32 -1.93 -11.67
N VAL A 93 -6.89 -3.09 -12.18
CA VAL A 93 -6.55 -3.27 -13.61
C VAL A 93 -7.17 -4.52 -14.21
N TRP A 94 -7.29 -5.63 -13.46
CA TRP A 94 -7.69 -6.94 -14.00
C TRP A 94 -9.16 -7.32 -13.77
N ASP A 95 -10.01 -6.34 -13.46
CA ASP A 95 -11.45 -6.55 -13.23
C ASP A 95 -11.77 -7.67 -12.22
N ASN A 96 -10.90 -7.83 -11.20
CA ASN A 96 -11.08 -8.76 -10.09
C ASN A 96 -11.28 -7.97 -8.79
N PRO A 97 -12.50 -7.49 -8.50
CA PRO A 97 -12.78 -6.66 -7.32
C PRO A 97 -12.63 -7.40 -5.99
N THR A 98 -12.42 -8.73 -6.00
CA THR A 98 -12.27 -9.56 -4.79
C THR A 98 -10.82 -9.91 -4.47
N GLU A 99 -9.84 -9.55 -5.31
CA GLU A 99 -8.41 -9.88 -5.09
C GLU A 99 -7.88 -9.35 -3.76
N VAL A 100 -8.24 -8.12 -3.43
CA VAL A 100 -7.90 -7.46 -2.17
C VAL A 100 -9.16 -6.87 -1.58
N LEU A 101 -9.43 -7.22 -0.33
CA LEU A 101 -10.52 -6.64 0.42
C LEU A 101 -10.28 -5.14 0.63
N PRO A 102 -11.31 -4.30 0.48
CA PRO A 102 -11.17 -2.89 0.71
C PRO A 102 -10.87 -2.60 2.18
N SER A 103 -10.15 -1.50 2.43
CA SER A 103 -10.05 -0.98 3.79
C SER A 103 -11.43 -0.55 4.30
N ALA A 104 -11.64 -0.63 5.62
CA ALA A 104 -12.85 -0.12 6.27
C ALA A 104 -12.88 1.43 6.36
N PHE A 105 -11.98 2.13 5.67
CA PHE A 105 -11.95 3.58 5.67
C PHE A 105 -13.17 4.14 4.95
N ALA A 106 -13.87 5.05 5.63
CA ALA A 106 -14.94 5.84 5.06
C ALA A 106 -14.63 7.32 5.32
N PRO A 107 -14.49 8.15 4.26
CA PRO A 107 -14.28 9.58 4.44
C PRO A 107 -15.47 10.18 5.20
N ARG A 108 -15.18 11.04 6.18
CA ARG A 108 -16.18 11.80 6.92
C ARG A 108 -15.96 13.28 6.67
N ALA A 109 -16.99 13.96 6.17
CA ALA A 109 -16.97 15.40 6.06
C ALA A 109 -17.17 16.02 7.45
N ASP A 110 -16.44 17.09 7.72
CA ASP A 110 -16.64 17.99 8.85
C ASP A 110 -16.98 19.40 8.32
N ASP A 111 -16.99 20.38 9.22
CA ASP A 111 -17.35 21.77 8.91
C ASP A 111 -16.35 22.46 7.94
N GLU A 112 -15.16 21.88 7.74
CA GLU A 112 -14.14 22.38 6.80
C GLU A 112 -14.32 21.82 5.38
N CYS A 113 -15.34 20.97 5.14
CA CYS A 113 -15.58 20.35 3.85
C CYS A 113 -16.01 21.39 2.78
N VAL A 114 -15.19 21.52 1.73
CA VAL A 114 -15.45 22.44 0.59
C VAL A 114 -16.29 21.83 -0.54
N LEU A 115 -16.92 20.68 -0.32
CA LEU A 115 -17.80 19.99 -1.29
C LEU A 115 -17.13 19.70 -2.66
N CYS A 116 -15.82 19.47 -2.70
CA CYS A 116 -15.07 19.26 -3.95
C CYS A 116 -15.29 17.89 -4.62
N GLY A 117 -15.89 16.92 -3.91
CA GLY A 117 -16.16 15.58 -4.45
C GLY A 117 -14.94 14.64 -4.55
N THR A 118 -13.72 15.11 -4.25
CA THR A 118 -12.50 14.28 -4.36
C THR A 118 -12.56 13.00 -3.53
N CYS A 119 -13.27 12.99 -2.40
CA CYS A 119 -13.49 11.79 -1.58
C CYS A 119 -14.29 10.69 -2.28
N LEU A 120 -15.07 11.03 -3.32
CA LEU A 120 -15.79 10.07 -4.16
C LEU A 120 -14.86 9.42 -5.20
N ASP A 121 -13.84 10.16 -5.63
CA ASP A 121 -12.84 9.70 -6.61
C ASP A 121 -11.67 8.94 -5.95
N LEU A 122 -11.45 9.15 -4.65
CA LEU A 122 -10.37 8.52 -3.89
C LEU A 122 -10.65 7.04 -3.63
N VAL A 123 -10.11 6.19 -4.51
CA VAL A 123 -10.15 4.74 -4.37
C VAL A 123 -9.06 4.26 -3.42
N MET A 124 -9.29 4.28 -2.11
CA MET A 124 -8.37 3.70 -1.11
C MET A 124 -8.37 2.15 -1.08
N THR A 125 -8.64 1.50 -2.22
CA THR A 125 -9.07 0.09 -2.45
C THR A 125 -10.59 -0.16 -2.52
N MET A 126 -11.38 0.90 -2.78
CA MET A 126 -12.84 1.01 -3.01
C MET A 126 -13.71 0.89 -1.75
N ALA A 127 -14.34 2.00 -1.36
CA ALA A 127 -15.47 1.99 -0.44
C ALA A 127 -16.51 0.93 -0.88
N ARG A 128 -17.20 0.32 0.10
CA ARG A 128 -18.46 -0.39 -0.18
C ARG A 128 -19.36 0.55 -0.98
N ASP A 129 -19.70 0.15 -2.20
CA ASP A 129 -20.83 0.71 -2.89
C ASP A 129 -22.07 0.24 -2.12
N ASN A 130 -22.58 1.06 -1.20
CA ASN A 130 -23.75 0.74 -0.36
C ASN A 130 -25.06 0.65 -1.17
N ASN A 131 -24.99 0.71 -2.50
CA ASN A 131 -26.13 0.66 -3.43
C ASN A 131 -26.20 -0.61 -4.29
N ARG A 132 -25.41 -1.65 -3.99
CA ARG A 132 -25.60 -2.98 -4.56
C ARG A 132 -25.88 -3.99 -3.45
N LEU A 133 -27.19 -4.17 -3.20
CA LEU A 133 -27.79 -5.33 -2.54
C LEU A 133 -27.72 -6.54 -3.47
#